data_AF-A0A938IVJ0-F1
#
_entry.id   AF-A0A938IVJ0-F1
#
_cell.length_a   1.000
_cell.length_b   1.000
_cell.length_c   1.000
_cell.angle_alpha   90.00
_cell.angle_beta   90.00
_cell.angle_gamma   90.00
#
_symmetry.space_group_name_H-M   'P 1'
#
loop_
_entity.id
_entity.type
_entity.pdbx_description
1 polymer ?
#
loop_
_entity_poly.entity_id
_entity_poly.type
_entity_poly.pdbx_seq_one_letter_code
_entity_poly.pdbx_strand_id
1 'polypeptide(L)'
;MSTPALKIYNTLTRKKEEFRPIDPANVRMYVCGPTVYDYAHIGNARPLIVFDVLFRLLRHLYGAEHVTYVRNITDVDDKINARAAERGISIRELTEETNKVFQEDVKALGCLEPTMQPRATEHIAQMIAIIERLIASGHAYAADGHVLFDVPSMPSYGRLSRRSL
;
A
#
# COMPACT_ATOMS: atom_id res chain seq x y z
N MET A 1 -4.16 24.36 -28.06
CA MET A 1 -4.03 24.66 -26.61
C MET A 1 -3.11 23.59 -26.02
N SER A 2 -2.07 23.96 -25.26
CA SER A 2 -1.21 22.97 -24.60
C SER A 2 -1.98 22.32 -23.45
N THR A 3 -1.94 21.00 -23.33
CA THR A 3 -2.53 20.29 -22.19
C THR A 3 -1.90 20.80 -20.89
N PRO A 4 -2.69 21.27 -19.91
CA PRO A 4 -2.13 21.76 -18.65
C PRO A 4 -1.41 20.64 -17.92
N ALA A 5 -0.23 20.95 -17.34
CA ALA A 5 0.57 19.97 -16.61
C ALA A 5 -0.18 19.44 -15.38
N LEU A 6 -0.12 18.12 -15.16
CA LEU A 6 -0.72 17.47 -13.99
C LEU A 6 -0.09 18.02 -12.71
N LYS A 7 -0.92 18.45 -11.76
CA LYS A 7 -0.48 18.85 -10.41
C LYS A 7 -1.13 17.99 -9.34
N ILE A 8 -0.32 17.41 -8.45
CA ILE A 8 -0.78 16.57 -7.33
C ILE A 8 -0.44 17.26 -6.02
N TYR A 9 -1.35 17.19 -5.04
CA TYR A 9 -1.06 17.66 -3.69
C TYR A 9 -0.08 16.71 -3.00
N ASN A 10 1.11 17.19 -2.69
CA ASN A 10 2.15 16.41 -2.03
C ASN A 10 2.05 16.60 -0.51
N THR A 11 1.71 15.53 0.21
CA THR A 11 1.57 15.56 1.69
C THR A 11 2.86 16.02 2.38
N LEU A 12 4.02 15.67 1.84
CA LEU A 12 5.33 16.03 2.42
C LEU A 12 5.53 17.56 2.44
N THR A 13 5.18 18.24 1.35
CA THR A 13 5.39 19.69 1.18
C THR A 13 4.14 20.53 1.48
N ARG A 14 2.97 19.89 1.56
CA ARG A 14 1.64 20.50 1.75
C ARG A 14 1.26 21.50 0.66
N LYS A 15 1.66 21.24 -0.58
CA LYS A 15 1.38 22.10 -1.74
C LYS A 15 1.01 21.25 -2.94
N LYS A 16 0.29 21.85 -3.89
CA LYS A 16 0.11 21.28 -5.22
C LYS A 16 1.41 21.47 -6.01
N GLU A 17 2.02 20.38 -6.44
CA GLU A 17 3.27 20.36 -7.17
C GLU A 17 3.05 19.76 -8.55
N GLU A 18 3.83 20.20 -9.53
CA GLU A 18 3.84 19.59 -10.86
C GLU A 18 4.30 18.13 -10.73
N PHE A 19 3.49 17.21 -11.25
CA PHE A 19 3.83 15.79 -11.27
C PHE A 19 4.85 15.53 -12.37
N ARG A 20 6.04 15.10 -11.96
CA ARG A 20 7.12 14.67 -12.85
C ARG A 20 7.50 13.24 -12.48
N PRO A 21 7.17 12.24 -13.31
CA PRO A 21 7.52 10.86 -12.99
C PRO A 21 9.05 10.70 -13.01
N ILE A 22 9.55 9.79 -12.17
CA ILE A 22 10.98 9.41 -12.17
C ILE A 22 11.36 8.84 -13.54
N ASP A 23 10.46 8.05 -14.14
CA ASP A 23 10.58 7.45 -15.46
C ASP A 23 9.24 7.63 -16.21
N PRO A 24 9.17 8.44 -17.28
CA PRO A 24 7.96 8.61 -18.08
C PRO A 24 7.52 7.37 -18.85
N ALA A 25 8.42 6.40 -19.10
CA ALA A 25 8.08 5.14 -19.75
C ALA A 25 7.52 4.10 -18.76
N ASN A 26 7.68 4.34 -17.45
CA ASN A 26 7.10 3.51 -16.39
C ASN A 26 6.77 4.34 -15.14
N VAL A 27 5.59 4.94 -15.14
CA VAL A 27 5.05 5.63 -13.98
C VAL A 27 4.62 4.62 -12.92
N ARG A 28 5.22 4.69 -11.74
CA ARG A 28 4.98 3.74 -10.64
C ARG A 28 4.07 4.35 -9.58
N MET A 29 3.02 3.62 -9.21
CA MET A 29 2.08 3.99 -8.15
C MET A 29 1.92 2.81 -7.18
N TYR A 30 2.10 3.07 -5.89
CA TYR A 30 1.77 2.13 -4.82
C TYR A 30 0.66 2.71 -3.95
N VAL A 31 -0.36 1.89 -3.65
CA VAL A 31 -1.46 2.26 -2.75
C VAL A 31 -1.66 1.12 -1.75
N CYS A 32 -1.72 1.44 -0.46
CA CYS A 32 -2.02 0.43 0.56
C CYS A 32 -3.39 -0.20 0.30
N GLY A 33 -3.45 -1.53 0.23
CA GLY A 33 -4.71 -2.25 0.11
C GLY A 33 -5.28 -2.69 1.46
N PRO A 34 -6.28 -3.60 1.45
CA PRO A 34 -7.05 -3.96 2.64
C PRO A 34 -6.30 -4.95 3.54
N THR A 35 -6.66 -4.92 4.82
CA THR A 35 -6.50 -6.06 5.73
C THR A 35 -7.73 -6.94 5.62
N VAL A 36 -7.58 -8.15 5.09
CA VAL A 36 -8.70 -9.03 4.70
C VAL A 36 -9.17 -9.91 5.86
N TYR A 37 -9.72 -9.28 6.90
CA TYR A 37 -10.33 -9.97 8.06
C TYR A 37 -11.86 -9.85 8.11
N ASP A 38 -12.45 -8.88 7.38
CA ASP A 38 -13.89 -8.63 7.31
C ASP A 38 -14.25 -7.88 6.01
N TYR A 39 -15.55 -7.76 5.73
CA TYR A 39 -16.08 -7.08 4.55
C TYR A 39 -15.65 -5.61 4.46
N ALA A 40 -15.41 -5.13 3.23
CA ALA A 40 -15.08 -3.74 2.98
C ALA A 40 -16.29 -2.83 3.27
N HIS A 41 -16.11 -1.78 4.06
CA HIS A 41 -17.14 -0.77 4.26
C HIS A 41 -16.94 0.41 3.28
N ILE A 42 -17.91 1.33 3.20
CA ILE A 42 -17.87 2.50 2.28
C ILE A 42 -16.60 3.34 2.47
N GLY A 43 -16.10 3.45 3.71
CA GLY A 43 -14.81 4.08 3.99
C GLY A 43 -13.61 3.45 3.27
N ASN A 44 -13.59 2.12 3.07
CA ASN A 44 -12.59 1.43 2.25
C ASN A 44 -12.83 1.65 0.75
N ALA A 45 -14.08 1.79 0.32
CA ALA A 45 -14.41 1.98 -1.10
C ALA A 45 -13.90 3.32 -1.65
N ARG A 46 -14.00 4.39 -0.87
CA ARG A 46 -13.57 5.75 -1.29
C ARG A 46 -12.11 5.81 -1.79
N PRO A 47 -11.09 5.37 -1.03
CA PRO A 47 -9.72 5.41 -1.52
C PRO A 47 -9.52 4.56 -2.78
N LEU A 48 -10.19 3.41 -2.91
CA LEU A 48 -10.09 2.56 -4.12
C LEU A 48 -10.52 3.35 -5.36
N ILE A 49 -11.65 4.06 -5.28
CA ILE A 49 -12.17 4.88 -6.39
C ILE A 49 -11.26 6.08 -6.67
N VAL A 50 -10.80 6.78 -5.64
CA VAL A 50 -9.93 7.96 -5.81
C VAL A 50 -8.61 7.57 -6.50
N PHE A 51 -8.01 6.45 -6.12
CA PHE A 51 -6.78 5.98 -6.75
C PHE A 51 -7.01 5.32 -8.11
N ASP A 52 -8.20 4.75 -8.37
CA ASP A 52 -8.59 4.32 -9.71
C ASP A 52 -8.68 5.50 -10.69
N VAL A 53 -9.28 6.62 -10.27
CA VAL A 53 -9.30 7.86 -11.08
C VAL A 53 -7.88 8.34 -11.37
N LEU A 54 -6.98 8.32 -10.38
CA LEU A 54 -5.58 8.66 -10.59
C LEU A 54 -4.90 7.69 -11.57
N PHE A 55 -5.11 6.38 -11.42
CA PHE A 55 -4.55 5.37 -12.31
C PHE A 55 -5.01 5.57 -13.76
N ARG A 56 -6.31 5.79 -13.98
CA ARG A 56 -6.88 6.09 -15.29
C ARG A 56 -6.30 7.38 -15.88
N LEU A 57 -6.14 8.42 -15.08
CA LEU A 57 -5.53 9.68 -15.52
C LEU A 57 -4.07 9.49 -15.92
N LEU A 58 -3.27 8.77 -15.13
CA LEU A 58 -1.89 8.48 -15.48
C LEU A 58 -1.79 7.65 -16.77
N ARG A 59 -2.65 6.63 -16.93
CA ARG A 59 -2.72 5.83 -18.17
C ARG A 59 -3.11 6.68 -19.38
N HIS A 60 -4.01 7.64 -19.20
CA HIS A 60 -4.38 8.58 -20.26
C HIS A 60 -3.23 9.49 -20.68
N LEU A 61 -2.42 9.97 -19.72
CA LEU A 61 -1.32 10.90 -19.98
C LEU A 61 -0.05 10.22 -20.51
N TYR A 62 0.28 9.04 -20.00
CA TYR A 62 1.54 8.36 -20.28
C TYR A 62 1.38 7.12 -21.16
N GLY A 63 0.17 6.60 -21.33
CA GLY A 63 -0.11 5.34 -22.02
C GLY A 63 -0.47 4.21 -21.05
N ALA A 64 -1.39 3.35 -21.48
CA ALA A 64 -1.90 2.23 -20.69
C ALA A 64 -0.81 1.28 -20.18
N GLU A 65 0.19 1.01 -21.04
CA GLU A 65 1.30 0.09 -20.77
C GLU A 65 2.45 0.74 -19.97
N HIS A 66 2.40 2.05 -19.74
CA HIS A 66 3.47 2.80 -19.08
C HIS A 66 3.15 3.15 -17.62
N VAL A 67 2.16 2.51 -17.02
CA VAL A 67 1.79 2.74 -15.61
C VAL A 67 1.74 1.43 -14.85
N THR A 68 2.66 1.26 -13.90
CA THR A 68 2.67 0.13 -12.96
C THR A 68 1.94 0.54 -11.68
N TYR A 69 0.77 -0.05 -11.45
CA TYR A 69 0.01 0.11 -10.21
C TYR A 69 0.14 -1.13 -9.32
N VAL A 70 0.67 -0.94 -8.11
CA VAL A 70 0.78 -1.98 -7.08
C VAL A 70 -0.18 -1.67 -5.92
N ARG A 71 -0.95 -2.67 -5.49
CA ARG A 71 -1.79 -2.60 -4.28
C ARG A 71 -1.63 -3.88 -3.47
N ASN A 72 -1.10 -3.82 -2.25
CA ASN A 72 -0.91 -5.03 -1.46
C ASN A 72 -2.23 -5.61 -0.93
N ILE A 73 -2.23 -6.88 -0.53
CA ILE A 73 -3.22 -7.47 0.38
C ILE A 73 -2.51 -7.77 1.69
N THR A 74 -3.03 -7.25 2.80
CA THR A 74 -2.55 -7.61 4.14
C THR A 74 -3.33 -8.84 4.60
N ASP A 75 -2.71 -10.01 4.51
CA ASP A 75 -3.29 -11.31 4.82
C ASP A 75 -2.64 -12.00 6.05
N VAL A 76 -1.90 -11.22 6.84
CA VAL A 76 -1.43 -11.57 8.18
C VAL A 76 -1.44 -10.30 9.05
N ASP A 77 -2.18 -10.34 10.15
CA ASP A 77 -2.41 -9.21 11.06
C ASP A 77 -3.08 -9.73 12.35
N ASP A 78 -2.96 -9.00 13.47
CA ASP A 78 -3.59 -9.38 14.73
C ASP A 78 -5.12 -9.51 14.63
N LYS A 79 -5.77 -8.67 13.83
CA LYS A 79 -7.22 -8.75 13.58
C LYS A 79 -7.61 -10.01 12.84
N ILE A 80 -6.76 -10.45 11.89
CA ILE A 80 -6.96 -11.70 11.15
C ILE A 80 -6.83 -12.89 12.11
N ASN A 81 -5.80 -12.89 12.96
CA ASN A 81 -5.58 -13.94 13.95
C ASN A 81 -6.75 -14.07 14.92
N ALA A 82 -7.21 -12.96 15.49
CA ALA A 82 -8.35 -12.94 16.41
C ALA A 82 -9.63 -13.46 15.74
N ARG A 83 -9.94 -12.95 14.53
CA ARG A 83 -11.15 -13.33 13.80
C ARG A 83 -11.15 -14.79 13.34
N ALA A 84 -9.99 -15.30 12.92
CA ALA A 84 -9.83 -16.70 12.54
C ALA A 84 -10.06 -17.62 13.75
N ALA A 85 -9.52 -17.25 14.92
CA ALA A 85 -9.72 -17.98 16.17
C ALA A 85 -11.20 -17.98 16.62
N GLU A 86 -11.88 -16.82 16.54
CA GLU A 86 -13.33 -16.73 16.83
C GLU A 86 -14.18 -17.66 15.95
N ARG A 87 -13.81 -17.78 14.67
CA ARG A 87 -14.52 -18.60 13.69
C ARG A 87 -14.10 -20.07 13.70
N GLY A 88 -13.02 -20.42 14.40
CA GLY A 88 -12.45 -21.77 14.40
C GLY A 88 -11.91 -22.21 13.04
N ILE A 89 -11.39 -21.28 12.23
CA ILE A 89 -10.82 -21.54 10.90
C ILE A 89 -9.37 -21.05 10.83
N SER A 90 -8.63 -21.44 9.80
CA SER A 90 -7.28 -20.93 9.55
C SER A 90 -7.31 -19.47 9.05
N ILE A 91 -6.21 -18.74 9.25
CA ILE A 91 -6.04 -17.40 8.68
C ILE A 91 -6.11 -17.43 7.14
N ARG A 92 -5.69 -18.52 6.51
CA ARG A 92 -5.73 -18.65 5.05
C ARG A 92 -7.17 -18.74 4.57
N GLU A 93 -7.99 -19.57 5.19
CA GLU A 93 -9.41 -19.70 4.85
C GLU A 93 -10.15 -18.36 5.02
N LEU A 94 -9.94 -17.67 6.14
CA LEU A 94 -10.54 -16.35 6.38
C LEU A 94 -10.12 -15.34 5.30
N THR A 95 -8.82 -15.23 5.04
CA THR A 95 -8.28 -14.20 4.14
C THR A 95 -8.61 -14.47 2.68
N GLU A 96 -8.75 -15.73 2.25
CA GLU A 96 -9.22 -16.08 0.90
C GLU A 96 -10.71 -15.74 0.72
N GLU A 97 -11.55 -16.09 1.69
CA GLU A 97 -12.98 -15.77 1.67
C GLU A 97 -13.19 -14.25 1.58
N THR A 98 -12.56 -13.49 2.48
CA THR A 98 -12.70 -12.04 2.52
C THR A 98 -12.06 -11.37 1.31
N ASN A 99 -10.90 -11.83 0.84
CA ASN A 99 -10.27 -11.26 -0.36
C ASN A 99 -11.13 -11.47 -1.60
N LYS A 100 -11.77 -12.64 -1.76
CA LYS A 100 -12.68 -12.89 -2.88
C LYS A 100 -13.80 -11.85 -2.93
N VAL A 101 -14.45 -11.60 -1.80
CA VAL A 101 -15.52 -10.59 -1.72
C VAL A 101 -14.98 -9.20 -2.00
N PHE A 102 -13.80 -8.86 -1.47
CA PHE A 102 -13.15 -7.59 -1.78
C PHE A 102 -12.90 -7.41 -3.29
N GLN A 103 -12.49 -8.45 -4.03
CA GLN A 103 -12.33 -8.36 -5.49
C GLN A 103 -13.68 -8.18 -6.19
N GLU A 104 -14.74 -8.87 -5.74
CA GLU A 104 -16.09 -8.72 -6.27
C GLU A 104 -16.60 -7.28 -6.09
N ASP A 105 -16.39 -6.69 -4.91
CA ASP A 105 -16.76 -5.30 -4.61
C ASP A 105 -15.97 -4.30 -5.46
N VAL A 106 -14.65 -4.45 -5.55
CA VAL A 106 -13.78 -3.58 -6.37
C VAL A 106 -14.22 -3.61 -7.84
N LYS A 107 -14.58 -4.79 -8.35
CA LYS A 107 -15.08 -4.98 -9.70
C LYS A 107 -16.46 -4.34 -9.89
N ALA A 108 -17.37 -4.51 -8.93
CA ALA A 108 -18.69 -3.89 -8.97
C ALA A 108 -18.62 -2.35 -8.94
N LEU A 109 -17.61 -1.79 -8.26
CA LEU A 109 -17.31 -0.35 -8.27
C LEU A 109 -16.67 0.14 -9.57
N GLY A 110 -16.36 -0.75 -10.53
CA GLY A 110 -15.76 -0.39 -11.81
C GLY A 110 -14.28 0.02 -11.73
N CYS A 111 -13.61 -0.29 -10.62
CA CYS A 111 -12.18 -0.02 -10.48
C CYS A 111 -11.37 -0.96 -11.39
N LEU A 112 -10.30 -0.44 -12.00
CA LEU A 112 -9.34 -1.26 -12.72
C LEU A 112 -8.53 -2.12 -11.74
N GLU A 113 -8.17 -3.31 -12.21
CA GLU A 113 -7.23 -4.17 -11.48
C GLU A 113 -5.84 -3.52 -11.44
N PRO A 114 -5.15 -3.56 -10.29
CA PRO A 114 -3.74 -3.15 -10.22
C PRO A 114 -2.88 -4.09 -11.08
N THR A 115 -1.79 -3.58 -11.61
CA THR A 115 -0.78 -4.37 -12.32
C THR A 115 -0.23 -5.52 -11.45
N MET A 116 -0.06 -5.28 -10.15
CA MET A 116 0.38 -6.28 -9.18
C MET A 116 -0.39 -6.17 -7.87
N GLN A 117 -0.71 -7.31 -7.26
CA GLN A 117 -1.43 -7.38 -6.00
C GLN A 117 -0.77 -8.31 -4.97
N PRO A 118 0.42 -7.96 -4.45
CA PRO A 118 1.21 -8.85 -3.60
C PRO A 118 0.55 -9.11 -2.23
N ARG A 119 0.59 -10.35 -1.75
CA ARG A 119 0.14 -10.72 -0.39
C ARG A 119 1.30 -10.62 0.60
N ALA A 120 1.04 -10.17 1.82
CA ALA A 120 2.09 -10.05 2.84
C ALA A 120 2.77 -11.40 3.14
N THR A 121 2.00 -12.49 3.22
CA THR A 121 2.53 -13.84 3.48
C THR A 121 3.47 -14.36 2.38
N GLU A 122 3.38 -13.84 1.17
CA GLU A 122 4.22 -14.24 0.02
C GLU A 122 5.54 -13.48 -0.05
N HIS A 123 5.73 -12.47 0.82
CA HIS A 123 6.89 -11.60 0.82
C HIS A 123 7.69 -11.59 2.14
N ILE A 124 7.48 -12.58 3.01
CA ILE A 124 8.15 -12.69 4.30
C ILE A 124 9.69 -12.71 4.16
N ALA A 125 10.22 -13.41 3.16
CA ALA A 125 11.67 -13.45 2.92
C ALA A 125 12.24 -12.05 2.62
N GLN A 126 11.54 -11.23 1.83
CA GLN A 126 11.95 -9.86 1.52
C GLN A 126 11.83 -8.95 2.74
N MET A 127 10.80 -9.16 3.59
CA MET A 127 10.67 -8.43 4.86
C MET A 127 11.86 -8.73 5.78
N ILE A 128 12.22 -10.00 5.95
CA ILE A 128 13.41 -10.43 6.72
C ILE A 128 14.67 -9.76 6.16
N ALA A 129 14.89 -9.80 4.84
CA ALA A 129 16.06 -9.19 4.21
C ALA A 129 16.13 -7.66 4.38
N ILE A 130 15.00 -6.96 4.49
CA ILE A 130 14.99 -5.52 4.84
C ILE A 130 15.36 -5.34 6.32
N ILE A 131 14.79 -6.15 7.21
CA ILE A 131 15.05 -6.10 8.65
C ILE A 131 16.53 -6.34 8.94
N GLU A 132 17.14 -7.35 8.33
CA GLU A 132 18.58 -7.66 8.47
C GLU A 132 19.45 -6.48 8.04
N ARG A 133 19.11 -5.83 6.92
CA ARG A 133 19.82 -4.62 6.46
C ARG A 133 19.66 -3.44 7.41
N LEU A 134 18.50 -3.27 8.02
CA LEU A 134 18.26 -2.22 9.02
C LEU A 134 19.08 -2.48 10.29
N ILE A 135 19.19 -3.74 10.73
CA ILE A 135 20.07 -4.11 11.85
C ILE A 135 21.53 -3.82 11.50
N ALA A 136 21.98 -4.31 10.34
CA ALA A 136 23.38 -4.13 9.90
C ALA A 136 23.79 -2.66 9.73
N SER A 137 22.83 -1.78 9.42
CA SER A 137 23.05 -0.33 9.29
C SER A 137 22.83 0.46 10.57
N GLY A 138 22.54 -0.19 11.70
CA GLY A 138 22.31 0.47 12.99
C GLY A 138 20.97 1.23 13.08
N HIS A 139 19.99 0.88 12.24
CA HIS A 139 18.65 1.46 12.23
C HIS A 139 17.60 0.56 12.88
N ALA A 140 17.95 -0.65 13.29
CA ALA A 140 17.09 -1.56 14.03
C ALA A 140 17.89 -2.38 15.04
N TYR A 141 17.21 -2.87 16.07
CA TYR A 141 17.80 -3.68 17.14
C TYR A 141 16.83 -4.75 17.63
N ALA A 142 17.37 -5.86 18.13
CA ALA A 142 16.57 -6.91 18.75
C ALA A 142 16.27 -6.55 20.22
N ALA A 143 15.03 -6.72 20.64
CA ALA A 143 14.58 -6.53 22.03
C ALA A 143 13.35 -7.39 22.30
N ASP A 144 13.31 -8.09 23.44
CA ASP A 144 12.16 -8.87 23.91
C ASP A 144 11.59 -9.87 22.88
N GLY A 145 12.46 -10.52 22.09
CA GLY A 145 12.04 -11.45 21.04
C GLY A 145 11.49 -10.79 19.78
N HIS A 146 11.53 -9.45 19.71
CA HIS A 146 11.15 -8.64 18.56
C HIS A 146 12.38 -7.99 17.91
N VAL A 147 12.19 -7.46 16.70
CA VAL A 147 13.09 -6.48 16.10
C VAL A 147 12.37 -5.15 15.99
N LEU A 148 12.96 -4.10 16.56
CA LEU A 148 12.41 -2.76 16.61
C LEU A 148 13.23 -1.82 15.73
N PHE A 149 12.58 -0.86 15.09
CA PHE A 149 13.26 0.23 14.38
C PHE A 149 13.69 1.30 15.37
N ASP A 150 14.97 1.69 15.35
CA ASP A 150 15.50 2.77 16.18
C ASP A 150 15.12 4.12 15.57
N VAL A 151 13.99 4.67 16.01
CA VAL A 151 13.45 5.91 15.46
C VAL A 151 14.43 7.10 15.53
N PRO A 152 15.13 7.35 16.65
CA PRO A 152 16.24 8.31 16.73
C PRO A 152 17.33 8.18 15.65
N SER A 153 17.60 6.96 15.15
CA SER A 153 18.59 6.73 14.09
C SER A 153 18.18 7.31 12.72
N MET A 154 16.92 7.77 12.57
CA MET A 154 16.40 8.42 11.37
C MET A 154 16.13 9.92 11.65
N PRO A 155 17.07 10.83 11.34
CA PRO A 155 16.92 12.27 11.62
C PRO A 155 15.71 12.93 10.95
N SER A 156 15.18 12.31 9.88
CA SER A 156 14.03 12.81 9.14
C SER A 156 12.69 12.19 9.55
N TYR A 157 12.67 11.38 10.61
CA TYR A 157 11.44 10.78 11.12
C TYR A 157 10.39 11.85 11.47
N GLY A 158 9.11 11.56 11.18
CA GLY A 158 8.01 12.50 11.39
C GLY A 158 7.87 13.60 10.34
N ARG A 159 8.79 13.74 9.37
CA ARG A 159 8.72 14.77 8.32
C ARG A 159 7.44 14.73 7.49
N LEU A 160 6.90 13.55 7.19
CA LEU A 160 5.67 13.39 6.42
C LEU A 160 4.43 13.94 7.16
N SER A 161 4.34 13.68 8.47
CA SER A 161 3.22 14.15 9.32
C SER A 161 3.45 15.57 9.86
N ARG A 162 4.69 16.08 9.79
CA ARG A 162 5.17 17.31 10.45
C ARG A 162 5.02 17.26 11.97
N ARG A 163 5.34 16.11 12.56
CA ARG A 163 5.43 15.94 14.01
C ARG A 163 6.87 15.68 14.39
N SER A 164 7.34 16.32 15.45
CA SER A 164 8.53 15.85 16.16
C SER A 164 8.18 14.57 16.91
N LEU A 165 9.22 13.81 17.25
CA LEU A 165 9.14 12.73 18.22
C LEU A 165 8.90 13.28 19.62
#